data_AF-A0A0P9XN19-F1
#
_entry.id   AF-A0A0P9XN19-F1
#
_cell.length_a   1.000
_cell.length_b   1.000
_cell.length_c   1.000
_cell.angle_alpha   90.00
_cell.angle_beta   90.00
_cell.angle_gamma   90.00
#
_symmetry.space_group_name_H-M   'P 1'
#
loop_
_entity.id
_entity.type
_entity.pdbx_description
1 polymer ?
#
loop_
_entity_poly.entity_id
_entity_poly.type
_entity_poly.pdbx_seq_one_letter_code
_entity_poly.pdbx_strand_id
1 'polypeptide(L)'
;MAGTTTYLYDPSGKLIGQTFYDGNGQKTSGQYWFWLDNMPLAQLTTNFSALGEVSSSKLIYLHVDHLNTPRLATDSSQALLWRWNSDAYGVARLKRMWMATAKPRPSH
;
A
#
# COMPACT_ATOMS: atom_id res chain seq x y z
N MET A 1 -1.43 25.56 -1.11
CA MET A 1 -0.04 25.07 -0.91
C MET A 1 -0.02 23.57 -1.15
N ALA A 2 1.03 23.03 -1.76
CA ALA A 2 1.15 21.59 -1.99
C ALA A 2 1.44 20.86 -0.67
N GLY A 3 0.90 19.65 -0.51
CA GLY A 3 1.15 18.81 0.67
C GLY A 3 2.55 18.17 0.67
N THR A 4 2.91 17.52 1.78
CA THR A 4 4.17 16.77 1.93
C THR A 4 3.88 15.29 2.12
N THR A 5 4.77 14.41 1.65
CA THR A 5 4.73 12.98 1.94
C THR A 5 6.06 12.55 2.54
N THR A 6 6.00 11.86 3.68
CA THR A 6 7.18 11.26 4.30
C THR A 6 7.14 9.76 4.13
N TYR A 7 8.30 9.15 3.88
CA TYR A 7 8.45 7.71 3.72
C TYR A 7 9.30 7.15 4.86
N LEU A 8 8.88 6.01 5.40
CA LEU A 8 9.56 5.29 6.46
C LEU A 8 10.00 3.92 5.92
N TYR A 9 11.29 3.65 6.07
CA TYR A 9 11.91 2.40 5.65
C TYR A 9 12.49 1.66 6.87
N ASP A 10 12.49 0.33 6.80
CA ASP A 10 13.24 -0.48 7.76
C ASP A 10 14.76 -0.47 7.45
N PRO A 11 15.62 -1.03 8.33
CA PRO A 11 17.06 -1.09 8.09
C PRO A 11 17.48 -1.90 6.85
N SER A 12 16.59 -2.75 6.31
CA SER A 12 16.81 -3.51 5.07
C SER A 12 16.36 -2.76 3.81
N GLY A 13 15.84 -1.54 3.96
CA GLY A 13 15.37 -0.68 2.87
C GLY A 13 13.94 -0.98 2.42
N LYS A 14 13.15 -1.77 3.17
CA LYS A 14 11.74 -2.02 2.83
C LYS A 14 10.88 -0.87 3.29
N LEU A 15 9.96 -0.44 2.42
CA LEU A 15 8.96 0.57 2.76
C LEU A 15 7.98 -0.01 3.79
N ILE A 16 7.96 0.57 4.99
CA ILE A 16 7.07 0.15 6.09
C ILE A 16 6.01 1.21 6.40
N GLY A 17 6.17 2.44 5.90
CA GLY A 17 5.17 3.48 6.07
C GLY A 17 5.30 4.63 5.09
N GLN A 18 4.18 5.26 4.78
CA GLN A 18 4.11 6.60 4.21
C GLN A 18 3.06 7.41 4.96
N THR A 19 3.36 8.68 5.21
CA THR A 19 2.43 9.63 5.86
C THR A 19 2.23 10.84 4.97
N PHE A 20 0.98 11.26 4.84
CA PHE A 20 0.57 12.39 4.02
C PHE A 20 0.20 13.57 4.90
N TYR A 21 0.67 14.75 4.47
CA TYR A 21 0.45 16.02 5.13
C TYR A 21 -0.19 17.00 4.14
N ASP A 22 -1.10 17.83 4.63
CA ASP A 22 -1.65 18.93 3.83
C ASP A 22 -0.64 20.09 3.68
N GLY A 23 -1.06 21.16 3.00
CA GLY A 23 -0.22 22.34 2.77
C GLY A 23 0.11 23.16 4.02
N ASN A 24 -0.51 22.85 5.17
CA ASN A 24 -0.23 23.47 6.47
C ASN A 24 0.65 22.57 7.36
N GLY A 25 1.06 21.39 6.86
CA GLY A 25 1.82 20.41 7.63
C GLY A 25 0.95 19.56 8.57
N GLN A 26 -0.38 19.60 8.45
CA GLN A 26 -1.26 18.75 9.22
C GLN A 26 -1.28 17.34 8.64
N LYS A 27 -1.11 16.32 9.49
CA LYS A 27 -1.18 14.91 9.09
C LYS A 27 -2.62 14.56 8.69
N THR A 28 -2.81 14.05 7.47
CA THR A 28 -4.14 13.76 6.91
C THR A 28 -4.41 12.26 6.81
N SER A 29 -3.43 11.49 6.34
CA SER A 29 -3.54 10.04 6.23
C SER A 29 -2.19 9.35 6.28
N GLY A 30 -2.19 8.02 6.39
CA GLY A 30 -1.00 7.19 6.35
C GLY A 30 -1.29 5.80 5.82
N GLN A 31 -0.28 5.17 5.24
CA GLN A 31 -0.28 3.79 4.80
C GLN A 31 0.93 3.09 5.40
N TYR A 32 0.72 1.93 6.00
CA TYR A 32 1.76 1.13 6.64
C TYR A 32 1.73 -0.29 6.09
N TRP A 33 2.90 -0.88 5.91
CA TRP A 33 3.06 -2.24 5.42
C TRP A 33 3.73 -3.11 6.46
N PHE A 34 3.19 -4.31 6.62
CA PHE A 34 3.73 -5.33 7.51
C PHE A 34 4.38 -6.41 6.68
N TRP A 35 5.61 -6.77 7.03
CA TRP A 35 6.43 -7.73 6.31
C TRP A 35 6.84 -8.86 7.27
N LEU A 36 6.90 -10.09 6.76
CA LEU A 36 7.64 -11.19 7.36
C LEU A 36 8.80 -11.50 6.44
N ASP A 37 10.02 -11.17 6.85
CA ASP A 37 11.18 -11.15 5.97
C ASP A 37 10.82 -10.39 4.68
N ASN A 38 10.88 -11.04 3.51
CA ASN A 38 10.57 -10.44 2.22
C ASN A 38 9.10 -10.64 1.79
N MET A 39 8.26 -11.19 2.65
CA MET A 39 6.85 -11.48 2.38
C MET A 39 5.94 -10.34 2.90
N PRO A 40 5.22 -9.62 2.04
CA PRO A 40 4.22 -8.66 2.49
C PRO A 40 3.02 -9.38 3.09
N LEU A 41 2.67 -9.05 4.34
CA LEU A 41 1.58 -9.68 5.08
C LEU A 41 0.30 -8.87 5.04
N ALA A 42 0.41 -7.55 5.21
CA ALA A 42 -0.75 -6.70 5.41
C ALA A 42 -0.44 -5.25 5.07
N GLN A 43 -1.52 -4.49 4.85
CA GLN A 43 -1.47 -3.04 4.75
C GLN A 43 -2.51 -2.42 5.67
N LEU A 44 -2.11 -1.40 6.43
CA LEU A 44 -2.99 -0.57 7.24
C LEU A 44 -3.06 0.83 6.62
N THR A 45 -4.25 1.28 6.26
CA THR A 45 -4.50 2.68 5.92
C THR A 45 -5.17 3.37 7.10
N THR A 46 -4.74 4.59 7.42
CA THR A 46 -5.29 5.40 8.51
C THR A 46 -5.61 6.80 8.01
N ASN A 47 -6.74 7.37 8.42
CA ASN A 47 -6.99 8.80 8.30
C ASN A 47 -6.87 9.46 9.68
N PHE A 48 -6.46 10.73 9.69
CA PHE A 48 -6.25 11.49 10.92
C PHE A 48 -7.23 12.67 11.00
N SER A 49 -7.65 12.99 12.22
CA SER A 49 -8.40 14.23 12.50
C SER A 49 -7.45 15.43 12.52
N ALA A 50 -8.02 16.64 12.56
CA ALA A 50 -7.24 17.87 12.75
C ALA A 50 -6.46 17.89 14.08
N LEU A 51 -6.88 17.10 15.07
CA LEU A 51 -6.20 16.95 16.36
C LEU A 51 -5.07 15.90 16.33
N GLY A 52 -4.87 15.23 15.18
CA GLY A 52 -3.84 14.19 15.02
C GLY A 52 -4.26 12.79 15.47
N GLU A 53 -5.50 12.61 15.91
CA GLU A 53 -6.06 11.31 16.30
C GLU A 53 -6.44 10.46 15.08
N VAL A 54 -6.44 9.14 15.20
CA VAL A 54 -6.92 8.24 14.14
C VAL A 54 -8.45 8.36 14.04
N SER A 55 -8.95 8.91 12.94
CA SER A 55 -10.39 9.06 12.71
C SER A 55 -11.01 7.83 12.05
N SER A 56 -10.22 7.10 11.27
CA SER A 56 -10.62 5.81 10.68
C SER A 56 -9.39 5.00 10.29
N SER A 57 -9.54 3.69 10.24
CA SER A 57 -8.51 2.80 9.75
C SER A 57 -9.09 1.63 8.95
N LYS A 58 -8.28 1.08 8.05
CA LYS A 58 -8.60 -0.11 7.27
C LYS A 58 -7.37 -1.01 7.20
N LEU A 59 -7.49 -2.19 7.78
CA LEU A 59 -6.51 -3.27 7.66
C LEU A 59 -6.94 -4.22 6.54
N ILE A 60 -5.99 -4.57 5.67
CA ILE A 60 -6.17 -5.62 4.66
C ILE A 60 -5.05 -6.65 4.79
N TYR A 61 -5.38 -7.91 4.60
CA TYR A 61 -4.44 -9.02 4.60
C TYR A 61 -4.07 -9.37 3.16
N LEU A 62 -2.78 -9.50 2.89
CA LEU A 62 -2.23 -9.84 1.58
C LEU A 62 -1.92 -11.32 1.54
N HIS A 63 -2.40 -12.01 0.51
CA HIS A 63 -2.06 -13.41 0.28
C HIS A 63 -1.19 -13.48 -0.96
N VAL A 64 0.02 -13.97 -0.76
CA VAL A 64 1.08 -13.98 -1.77
C VAL A 64 1.22 -15.35 -2.41
N ASP A 65 1.86 -15.40 -3.57
CA ASP A 65 2.36 -16.66 -4.13
C ASP A 65 3.76 -17.02 -3.59
N HIS A 66 4.34 -18.08 -4.14
CA HIS A 66 5.68 -18.56 -3.78
C HIS A 66 6.82 -17.58 -4.12
N LEU A 67 6.54 -16.51 -4.88
CA LEU A 67 7.48 -15.43 -5.20
C LEU A 67 7.24 -14.17 -4.35
N ASN A 68 6.47 -14.29 -3.26
CA ASN A 68 6.08 -13.18 -2.40
C ASN A 68 5.31 -12.06 -3.14
N THR A 69 4.66 -12.39 -4.26
CA THR A 69 3.83 -11.43 -5.02
C THR A 69 2.39 -11.48 -4.53
N PRO A 70 1.81 -10.38 -4.01
CA PRO A 70 0.41 -10.35 -3.60
C PRO A 70 -0.54 -10.73 -4.75
N ARG A 71 -1.33 -11.79 -4.56
CA ARG A 71 -2.31 -12.28 -5.55
C ARG A 71 -3.74 -11.95 -5.17
N LEU A 72 -4.03 -11.75 -3.89
CA LEU A 72 -5.34 -11.30 -3.43
C LEU A 72 -5.22 -10.59 -2.09
N ALA A 73 -6.24 -9.81 -1.75
CA ALA A 73 -6.39 -9.25 -0.42
C ALA A 73 -7.77 -9.51 0.17
N THR A 74 -7.82 -9.68 1.49
CA THR A 74 -9.05 -9.84 2.26
C THR A 74 -9.15 -8.81 3.38
N ASP A 75 -10.36 -8.54 3.85
CA ASP A 75 -10.57 -7.85 5.12
C ASP A 75 -10.51 -8.81 6.32
N SER A 76 -10.79 -8.31 7.52
CA SER A 76 -10.81 -9.08 8.77
C SER A 76 -11.91 -10.14 8.84
N SER A 77 -12.95 -10.04 8.01
CA SER A 77 -13.99 -11.06 7.88
C SER A 77 -13.65 -12.12 6.82
N GLN A 78 -12.42 -12.09 6.30
CA GLN A 78 -11.94 -12.92 5.19
C GLN A 78 -12.69 -12.65 3.86
N ALA A 79 -13.44 -11.56 3.77
CA ALA A 79 -14.10 -11.19 2.53
C ALA A 79 -13.06 -10.70 1.51
N LEU A 80 -13.19 -11.16 0.27
CA LEU A 80 -12.31 -10.79 -0.83
C LEU A 80 -12.48 -9.29 -1.15
N LEU A 81 -11.41 -8.52 -1.02
CA LEU A 81 -11.39 -7.10 -1.39
C LEU A 81 -10.94 -6.91 -2.83
N TRP A 82 -9.88 -7.61 -3.22
CA TRP A 82 -9.41 -7.65 -4.60
C TRP A 82 -8.63 -8.93 -4.85
N ARG A 83 -8.55 -9.32 -6.13
CA ARG A 83 -7.72 -10.42 -6.62
C ARG A 83 -7.02 -9.97 -7.89
N TRP A 84 -5.75 -10.30 -8.01
CA TRP A 84 -5.00 -10.16 -9.24
C TRP A 84 -5.26 -11.38 -10.14
N ASN A 85 -6.05 -11.17 -11.19
CA ASN A 85 -6.22 -12.14 -12.28
C ASN A 85 -5.38 -11.66 -13.46
N SER A 86 -4.31 -12.36 -13.81
CA SER A 86 -3.45 -12.00 -14.94
C SER A 86 -4.12 -12.37 -16.27
N ASP A 87 -4.17 -11.45 -17.22
CA ASP A 87 -4.00 -11.79 -18.64
C ASP A 87 -2.49 -11.79 -18.98
N ALA A 88 -2.12 -12.34 -20.14
CA ALA A 88 -0.74 -12.70 -20.53
C ALA A 88 0.28 -11.54 -20.56
N TYR A 89 -0.13 -10.31 -20.24
CA TYR A 89 0.72 -9.12 -20.23
C TYR A 89 0.69 -8.35 -18.90
N GLY A 90 0.11 -8.93 -17.84
CA GLY A 90 0.21 -8.38 -16.48
C GLY A 90 -0.58 -7.11 -16.21
N VAL A 91 -1.48 -6.69 -17.11
CA VAL A 91 -2.32 -5.50 -16.91
C VAL A 91 -3.63 -5.91 -16.28
N ALA A 92 -3.66 -6.00 -14.95
CA ALA A 92 -4.93 -6.15 -14.27
C ALA A 92 -5.74 -4.85 -14.34
N ARG A 93 -6.95 -4.97 -14.89
CA ARG A 93 -7.99 -3.95 -14.79
C ARG A 93 -8.50 -3.88 -13.34
N LEU A 94 -7.81 -3.10 -12.52
CA LEU A 94 -8.24 -2.73 -11.17
C LEU A 94 -9.46 -1.81 -11.24
N LYS A 95 -10.58 -2.20 -10.61
CA LYS A 95 -11.56 -1.20 -10.13
C LYS A 95 -10.92 -0.50 -8.92
N ARG A 96 -10.20 0.59 -9.22
CA ARG A 96 -9.59 1.58 -8.30
C ARG A 96 -8.65 1.00 -7.24
N MET A 97 -7.34 1.12 -7.45
CA MET A 97 -6.47 2.10 -6.79
C MET A 97 -5.00 1.84 -7.16
N TRP A 98 -4.25 2.93 -7.33
CA TRP A 98 -2.91 3.05 -7.86
C TRP A 98 -1.82 2.28 -7.09
N MET A 99 -0.97 1.56 -7.83
CA MET A 99 0.47 1.46 -7.58
C MET A 99 1.17 1.60 -8.94
N ALA A 100 1.74 2.78 -9.22
CA ALA A 100 2.55 3.02 -10.40
C ALA A 100 3.76 3.87 -10.03
N THR A 101 4.94 3.26 -10.01
CA THR A 101 6.18 3.71 -10.67
C THR A 101 7.29 2.67 -10.42
N ALA A 102 8.22 2.30 -11.30
CA ALA A 102 8.32 2.13 -12.75
C ALA A 102 9.74 1.56 -13.01
N LYS A 103 9.92 0.66 -13.99
CA LYS A 103 10.89 0.82 -15.11
C LYS A 103 10.76 -0.32 -16.14
N PRO A 104 10.59 -0.03 -17.44
CA PRO A 104 11.09 -0.90 -18.51
C PRO A 104 12.39 -0.32 -19.09
N ARG A 105 13.41 -1.17 -19.26
CA ARG A 105 14.55 -0.89 -20.15
C ARG A 105 14.08 -1.11 -21.60
N PRO A 106 14.51 -0.29 -22.58
CA PRO A 106 14.31 -0.62 -23.98
C PRO A 106 15.39 -1.64 -24.40
N SER A 107 15.00 -2.63 -25.19
CA SER A 107 15.93 -3.40 -26.03
C SER A 107 15.50 -3.24 -27.49
N HIS A 108 16.51 -3.03 -28.33
CA HIS A 108 16.46 -2.95 -29.79
C HIS A 108 15.63 -4.07 -30.44
#